data_AF-A0A3P8X366-F1
#
_entry.id   AF-A0A3P8X366-F1
#
_cell.length_a   1.000
_cell.length_b   1.000
_cell.length_c   1.000
_cell.angle_alpha   90.00
_cell.angle_beta   90.00
_cell.angle_gamma   90.00
#
_symmetry.space_group_name_H-M   'P 1'
#
loop_
_entity.id
_entity.type
_entity.pdbx_description
1 polymer ?
#
loop_
_entity_poly.entity_id
_entity_poly.type
_entity_poly.pdbx_seq_one_letter_code
_entity_poly.pdbx_strand_id
1 'polypeptide(L)'
;QFECIALYCDQFTNSNFIPVTFVLGFYVTLAFNRWWGQYTSFPLPDNLMMVVSGNVHGADERGRLLRRTLMRYANLSSVLILRSISTRVRKRFPTLEHVVEAGESDRRPGFCSSI
;
A
#
# COMPACT_ATOMS: atom_id res chain seq x y z
N GLN A 1 10.66 -10.48 -50.74
CA GLN A 1 9.39 -10.71 -50.03
C GLN A 1 9.36 -10.10 -48.63
N PHE A 2 10.41 -10.24 -47.81
CA PHE A 2 10.46 -9.71 -46.44
C PHE A 2 10.40 -8.17 -46.35
N GLU A 3 11.05 -7.44 -47.27
CA GLU A 3 11.05 -5.96 -47.30
C GLU A 3 9.65 -5.34 -47.41
N CYS A 4 8.78 -5.94 -48.23
CA CYS A 4 7.42 -5.42 -48.42
C CYS A 4 6.59 -5.54 -47.12
N ILE A 5 6.83 -6.61 -46.35
CA ILE A 5 6.19 -6.82 -45.04
C ILE A 5 6.76 -5.83 -44.01
N ALA A 6 8.07 -5.59 -44.01
CA ALA A 6 8.71 -4.63 -43.11
C ALA A 6 8.20 -3.20 -43.33
N LEU A 7 8.08 -2.78 -44.60
CA LEU A 7 7.53 -1.46 -44.96
C LEU A 7 6.05 -1.34 -44.61
N TYR A 8 5.26 -2.41 -44.77
CA TYR A 8 3.86 -2.43 -44.35
C TYR A 8 3.71 -2.26 -42.83
N CYS A 9 4.56 -2.94 -42.03
CA CYS A 9 4.57 -2.80 -40.58
C CYS A 9 5.01 -1.39 -40.11
N ASP A 10 6.00 -0.80 -40.77
CA ASP A 10 6.47 0.56 -40.45
C ASP A 10 5.39 1.61 -40.76
N GLN A 11 4.70 1.47 -41.89
CA GLN A 11 3.61 2.36 -42.26
C GLN A 11 2.42 2.23 -41.30
N PHE A 12 2.11 1.02 -40.82
CA PHE A 12 1.05 0.80 -39.82
C PHE A 12 1.39 1.40 -38.45
N THR A 13 2.67 1.38 -38.08
CA THR A 13 3.18 1.93 -36.82
C THR A 13 3.17 3.47 -36.82
N ASN A 14 3.46 4.09 -37.97
CA ASN A 14 3.55 5.55 -38.11
C ASN A 14 2.24 6.23 -38.56
N SER A 15 1.33 5.53 -39.27
CA SER A 15 0.20 6.18 -39.97
C SER A 15 -1.16 6.10 -39.26
N ASN A 16 -1.37 5.21 -38.27
CA ASN A 16 -2.74 4.81 -37.89
C ASN A 16 -3.04 4.69 -36.39
N PHE A 17 -2.40 5.47 -35.53
CA PHE A 17 -2.75 5.40 -34.10
C PHE A 17 -2.81 6.79 -33.46
N ILE A 18 -3.89 7.07 -32.71
CA ILE A 18 -3.81 7.95 -31.54
C ILE A 18 -2.61 7.41 -30.77
N PRO A 19 -1.47 8.12 -30.68
CA PRO A 19 -0.19 7.52 -30.29
C PRO A 19 -0.40 6.68 -29.04
N VAL A 20 0.10 5.44 -29.02
CA VAL A 20 -0.11 4.51 -27.87
C VAL A 20 0.22 5.22 -26.56
N THR A 21 1.19 6.12 -26.61
CA THR A 21 1.59 7.09 -25.58
C THR A 21 0.44 7.88 -24.95
N PHE A 22 -0.57 8.31 -25.71
CA PHE A 22 -1.74 9.03 -25.22
C PHE A 22 -2.66 8.13 -24.38
N VAL A 23 -3.00 6.95 -24.88
CA VAL A 23 -3.83 5.96 -24.15
C VAL A 23 -3.08 5.47 -22.92
N LEU A 24 -1.78 5.19 -23.07
CA LEU A 24 -0.91 4.80 -21.97
C LEU A 24 -0.80 5.91 -20.92
N GLY A 25 -0.68 7.17 -21.35
CA GLY A 25 -0.64 8.33 -20.46
C GLY A 25 -1.93 8.48 -19.64
N PHE A 26 -3.10 8.33 -20.29
CA PHE A 26 -4.39 8.34 -19.59
C PHE A 26 -4.53 7.17 -18.62
N TYR A 27 -4.15 5.96 -19.06
CA TYR A 27 -4.20 4.74 -18.24
C TYR A 27 -3.31 4.84 -17.00
N VAL A 28 -2.04 5.24 -17.19
CA VAL A 28 -1.09 5.39 -16.08
C VAL A 28 -1.55 6.48 -15.12
N THR A 29 -2.05 7.60 -15.63
CA THR A 29 -2.59 8.68 -14.79
C THR A 29 -3.79 8.21 -13.96
N LEU A 30 -4.73 7.47 -14.56
CA LEU A 30 -5.86 6.90 -13.84
C LEU A 30 -5.41 5.87 -12.79
N ALA A 31 -4.49 4.96 -13.15
CA ALA A 31 -3.95 3.96 -12.26
C ALA A 31 -3.22 4.60 -11.07
N PHE A 32 -2.39 5.61 -11.32
CA PHE A 32 -1.66 6.35 -10.31
C PHE A 32 -2.60 7.11 -9.38
N ASN A 33 -3.62 7.82 -9.90
CA ASN A 33 -4.58 8.54 -9.07
C ASN A 33 -5.37 7.60 -8.15
N ARG A 34 -5.76 6.42 -8.63
CA ARG A 34 -6.45 5.41 -7.80
C ARG A 34 -5.54 4.85 -6.72
N TRP A 35 -4.29 4.51 -7.07
CA TRP A 35 -3.30 4.03 -6.10
C TRP A 35 -2.96 5.11 -5.07
N TRP A 36 -2.73 6.34 -5.51
CA TRP A 36 -2.43 7.46 -4.65
C TRP A 36 -3.59 7.80 -3.72
N GLY A 37 -4.83 7.74 -4.20
CA GLY A 37 -6.03 7.89 -3.37
C GLY A 37 -6.16 6.81 -2.29
N GLN A 38 -5.74 5.57 -2.57
CA GLN A 38 -5.67 4.51 -1.55
C GLN A 38 -4.50 4.72 -0.59
N TYR A 39 -3.40 5.30 -1.06
CA TYR A 39 -2.24 5.61 -0.23
C TYR A 39 -2.52 6.78 0.73
N THR A 40 -3.17 7.84 0.26
CA THR A 40 -3.52 9.01 1.09
C THR A 40 -4.70 8.76 2.01
N SER A 41 -5.58 7.82 1.68
CA SER A 41 -6.66 7.39 2.58
C SER A 41 -6.16 6.56 3.76
N PHE A 42 -4.91 6.08 3.71
CA PHE A 42 -4.25 5.49 4.86
C PHE A 42 -3.82 6.62 5.81
N PRO A 43 -4.53 6.89 6.92
CA PRO A 43 -4.07 7.89 7.86
C PRO A 43 -2.74 7.40 8.42
N LEU A 44 -1.69 8.22 8.30
CA LEU A 44 -0.47 7.99 9.06
C LEU A 44 -0.84 7.72 10.53
N PRO A 45 -0.10 6.83 11.22
CA PRO A 45 -0.38 6.48 12.61
C PRO A 45 -0.55 7.71 13.51
N ASP A 46 0.12 8.81 13.20
CA ASP A 46 -0.02 10.09 13.92
C ASP A 46 -1.42 10.71 13.82
N ASN A 47 -2.02 10.75 12.62
CA ASN A 47 -3.36 11.27 12.41
C ASN A 47 -4.41 10.35 13.05
N LEU A 48 -4.21 9.03 12.93
CA LEU A 48 -5.07 8.07 13.58
C LEU A 48 -4.98 8.18 15.10
N MET A 49 -3.78 8.34 15.66
CA MET A 49 -3.54 8.50 17.09
C MET A 49 -4.25 9.75 17.63
N MET A 50 -4.23 10.85 16.88
CA MET A 50 -4.95 12.08 17.26
C MET A 50 -6.46 11.85 17.34
N VAL A 51 -7.05 11.23 16.32
CA VAL A 51 -8.49 10.89 16.28
C VAL A 51 -8.84 9.91 17.41
N VAL A 52 -8.03 8.88 17.59
CA VAL A 52 -8.23 7.85 18.62
C VAL A 52 -8.09 8.45 20.02
N SER A 53 -7.15 9.37 20.26
CA SER A 53 -6.99 10.06 21.54
C SER A 53 -8.13 11.03 21.82
N GLY A 54 -8.72 11.64 20.79
CA GLY A 54 -9.88 12.54 20.93
C GLY A 54 -11.23 11.82 21.05
N ASN A 55 -11.34 10.57 20.61
CA ASN A 55 -12.60 9.80 20.66
C ASN A 55 -12.63 8.79 21.83
N VAL A 56 -11.49 8.23 22.21
CA VAL A 56 -11.39 7.27 23.31
C VAL A 56 -11.10 8.00 24.62
N HIS A 57 -12.16 8.43 25.29
CA HIS A 57 -12.09 9.01 26.62
C HIS A 57 -12.03 7.89 27.69
N GLY A 58 -11.13 8.04 28.66
CA GLY A 58 -10.97 7.08 29.76
C GLY A 58 -9.49 6.75 30.02
N ALA A 59 -9.03 7.06 31.24
CA ALA A 59 -7.74 6.60 31.76
C ALA A 59 -7.79 5.12 32.19
N ASP A 60 -8.96 4.49 32.09
CA ASP A 60 -9.18 3.09 32.43
C ASP A 60 -8.37 2.16 31.54
N GLU A 61 -8.00 1.01 32.10
CA GLU A 61 -7.22 -0.03 31.39
C GLU A 61 -7.88 -0.45 30.07
N ARG A 62 -9.21 -0.44 30.02
CA ARG A 62 -9.99 -0.74 28.81
C ARG A 62 -9.78 0.31 27.71
N GLY A 63 -9.75 1.59 28.06
CA GLY A 63 -9.47 2.69 27.12
C GLY A 63 -8.03 2.65 26.61
N ARG A 64 -7.07 2.29 27.48
CA ARG A 64 -5.67 2.09 27.12
C ARG A 64 -5.49 0.92 26.14
N LEU A 65 -6.15 -0.22 26.41
CA LEU A 65 -6.13 -1.39 25.53
C LEU A 65 -6.78 -1.10 24.17
N LEU A 66 -7.90 -0.35 24.15
CA LEU A 66 -8.57 0.00 22.90
C LEU A 66 -7.67 0.85 22.00
N ARG A 67 -7.02 1.89 22.53
CA ARG A 67 -6.10 2.75 21.78
C ARG A 67 -4.92 1.94 21.21
N ARG A 68 -4.30 1.07 22.02
CA ARG A 68 -3.22 0.18 21.57
C ARG A 68 -3.68 -0.78 20.47
N THR A 69 -4.87 -1.36 20.62
CA THR A 69 -5.40 -2.34 19.66
C THR A 69 -5.74 -1.68 18.32
N LEU A 70 -6.32 -0.48 18.33
CA LEU A 70 -6.60 0.30 17.11
C LEU A 70 -5.32 0.65 16.36
N MET A 71 -4.29 1.12 17.06
CA MET A 71 -2.98 1.43 16.46
C MET A 71 -2.30 0.19 15.88
N ARG A 72 -2.40 -0.96 16.55
CA ARG A 72 -1.89 -2.24 16.04
C ARG A 72 -2.59 -2.67 14.76
N TYR A 73 -3.91 -2.54 14.68
CA TYR A 73 -4.66 -2.86 13.46
C TYR A 73 -4.29 -1.94 12.29
N ALA A 74 -4.07 -0.65 12.57
CA ALA A 74 -3.61 0.28 11.55
C ALA A 74 -2.23 -0.13 11.01
N ASN A 75 -1.25 -0.34 11.89
CA ASN A 75 0.09 -0.77 11.50
C ASN A 75 0.06 -2.10 10.72
N LEU A 76 -0.77 -3.06 11.13
CA LEU A 76 -0.97 -4.32 10.41
C LEU A 76 -1.50 -4.08 8.99
N SER A 77 -2.50 -3.22 8.82
CA SER A 77 -3.04 -2.90 7.50
C SER A 77 -2.02 -2.19 6.59
N SER A 78 -1.14 -1.33 7.13
CA SER A 78 -0.01 -0.78 6.36
C SER A 78 0.90 -1.89 5.85
N VAL A 79 1.30 -2.82 6.73
CA VAL A 79 2.23 -3.91 6.39
C VAL A 79 1.64 -4.83 5.33
N LEU A 80 0.34 -5.14 5.41
CA LEU A 80 -0.35 -5.98 4.44
C LEU A 80 -0.43 -5.32 3.06
N ILE A 81 -0.71 -4.02 2.99
CA ILE A 81 -0.72 -3.25 1.74
C ILE A 81 0.69 -3.13 1.18
N LEU A 82 1.68 -2.78 2.01
CA LEU A 82 3.08 -2.70 1.59
C LEU A 82 3.60 -4.05 1.08
N ARG A 83 3.15 -5.17 1.65
CA ARG A 83 3.47 -6.52 1.17
C ARG A 83 2.87 -6.82 -0.22
N SER A 84 1.71 -6.28 -0.57
CA SER A 84 1.07 -6.54 -1.87
C SER A 84 1.72 -5.75 -3.00
N ILE A 85 2.23 -4.55 -2.73
CA ILE A 85 2.86 -3.67 -3.73
C ILE A 85 4.39 -3.76 -3.77
N SER A 86 5.04 -4.02 -2.63
CA SER A 86 6.51 -4.01 -2.53
C SER A 86 7.09 -5.40 -2.44
N THR A 87 7.93 -5.74 -3.42
CA THR A 87 8.68 -7.00 -3.43
C THR A 87 9.67 -7.11 -2.26
N ARG A 88 10.17 -5.99 -1.72
CA ARG A 88 11.06 -5.98 -0.54
C ARG A 88 10.32 -6.40 0.72
N VAL A 89 9.12 -5.87 0.95
CA VAL A 89 8.29 -6.23 2.10
C VAL A 89 7.76 -7.65 1.95
N ARG A 90 7.41 -8.07 0.72
CA ARG A 90 7.05 -9.45 0.42
C ARG A 90 8.18 -10.45 0.67
N LYS A 91 9.44 -10.06 0.49
CA LYS A 91 10.61 -10.89 0.87
C LYS A 91 10.80 -10.96 2.39
N ARG A 92 10.51 -9.88 3.12
CA ARG A 92 10.61 -9.84 4.60
C ARG A 92 9.49 -10.62 5.28
N PHE A 93 8.29 -10.60 4.71
CA PHE A 93 7.11 -11.31 5.20
C PHE A 93 6.50 -12.17 4.07
N PRO A 94 7.11 -13.33 3.76
CA PRO A 94 6.69 -14.15 2.63
C PRO A 94 5.34 -14.83 2.86
N THR A 95 5.05 -15.31 4.08
CA THR A 95 3.75 -15.88 4.45
C THR A 95 3.03 -14.99 5.48
N LEU A 96 1.71 -15.16 5.61
CA LEU A 96 0.93 -14.47 6.65
C LEU A 96 1.38 -14.90 8.05
N GLU A 97 1.88 -16.12 8.22
CA GLU A 97 2.42 -16.63 9.48
C GLU A 97 3.60 -15.78 9.97
N HIS A 98 4.49 -15.33 9.07
CA HIS A 98 5.60 -14.44 9.45
C HIS A 98 5.11 -13.07 9.94
N VAL A 99 3.94 -12.61 9.46
CA VAL A 99 3.32 -11.36 9.94
C VAL A 99 2.69 -11.59 11.32
N VAL A 100 2.04 -12.73 11.52
CA VAL A 100 1.44 -13.12 12.80
C VAL A 100 2.52 -13.31 13.86
N GLU A 101 3.63 -13.99 13.55
CA GLU A 101 4.76 -14.21 14.46
C GLU A 101 5.44 -12.91 14.88
N ALA A 102 5.58 -11.95 13.95
CA ALA A 102 6.07 -10.61 14.25
C ALA A 102 5.10 -9.83 15.17
N GLY A 103 3.80 -9.94 14.93
CA GLY A 103 2.76 -9.32 15.78
C GLY A 103 2.60 -10.02 17.14
N GLU A 104 2.88 -11.31 17.23
CA GLU A 104 2.85 -12.08 18.47
C GLU A 104 4.09 -11.80 19.34
N SER A 105 5.22 -11.55 18.71
CA SER A 105 6.42 -11.01 19.38
C SER A 105 6.17 -9.60 19.98
N ASP A 106 5.36 -8.77 19.32
CA ASP A 106 4.89 -7.46 19.84
C ASP A 106 3.91 -7.60 21.03
N ARG A 107 3.36 -8.80 21.30
CA ARG A 107 2.50 -9.05 22.47
C ARG A 107 3.28 -9.07 23.79
N ARG A 108 4.63 -9.11 23.75
CA ARG A 108 5.51 -8.95 24.92
C ARG A 108 5.53 -7.47 25.37
N PRO A 109 5.41 -7.15 26.66
CA PRO A 109 5.21 -5.77 27.15
C PRO A 109 6.39 -4.78 26.97
N GLY A 110 7.38 -5.04 26.09
CA GLY A 110 8.61 -4.26 25.97
C GLY A 110 8.98 -3.73 24.57
N PHE A 111 8.19 -3.94 23.51
CA PHE A 111 8.62 -3.61 22.13
C PHE A 111 8.17 -2.22 21.61
N CYS A 112 7.43 -1.44 22.41
CA CYS A 112 6.91 -0.12 22.00
C CYS A 112 7.99 0.97 21.76
N SER A 113 9.27 0.62 21.79
CA SER A 113 10.41 1.55 21.64
C SER A 113 11.20 1.38 20.33
N SER A 114 10.75 0.57 19.37
CA SER A 114 11.53 0.30 18.15
C SER A 114 10.75 0.39 16.83
N ILE A 115 9.57 1.01 16.84
CA ILE A 115 8.90 1.52 15.63
C ILE A 115 8.54 2.97 15.86
#